data_AF-A0A2N1ML33-F1
#
_entry.id   AF-A0A2N1ML33-F1
#
_cell.length_a   1.000
_cell.length_b   1.000
_cell.length_c   1.000
_cell.angle_alpha   90.00
_cell.angle_beta   90.00
_cell.angle_gamma   90.00
#
_symmetry.space_group_name_H-M   'P 1'
#
loop_
_entity.id
_entity.type
_entity.pdbx_description
1 polymer ?
#
loop_
_entity_poly.entity_id
_entity_poly.type
_entity_poly.pdbx_seq_one_letter_code
_entity_poly.pdbx_strand_id
1 'polypeptide(L)'
;VPKLLTDLIIKCWDAEIENRPTTKKLCQILTKWDGEMEDCENSEIYFQTKECDKIRKEKFKNRSNEDKSKSFQTHPQAFYISRLLNFKNLPKPVNSSDLSSCHFSSDNNYTVQSTSANPISECLDVQLSELELNEICQDSEHNIE
;
A
#
# COMPACT_ATOMS: atom_id res chain seq x y z
N VAL A 1 11.21 1.45 0.48
CA VAL A 1 10.09 1.79 1.39
C VAL A 1 10.53 1.47 2.81
N PRO A 2 10.22 2.31 3.81
CA PRO A 2 10.59 2.04 5.21
C PRO A 2 10.07 0.68 5.69
N LYS A 3 10.90 -0.08 6.39
CA LYS A 3 10.56 -1.43 6.89
C LYS A 3 9.38 -1.37 7.86
N LEU A 4 9.34 -0.37 8.75
CA LEU A 4 8.23 -0.16 9.68
C LEU A 4 6.89 -0.02 8.97
N LEU A 5 6.86 0.71 7.86
CA LEU A 5 5.66 0.89 7.05
C LEU A 5 5.26 -0.42 6.37
N THR A 6 6.22 -1.15 5.80
CA THR A 6 6.00 -2.48 5.22
C THR A 6 5.39 -3.46 6.23
N ASP A 7 5.95 -3.53 7.43
CA ASP A 7 5.47 -4.42 8.49
C ASP A 7 4.04 -4.05 8.93
N LEU A 8 3.72 -2.76 8.97
CA LEU A 8 2.37 -2.28 9.29
C LEU A 8 1.37 -2.65 8.18
N ILE A 9 1.74 -2.45 6.92
CA ILE A 9 0.91 -2.83 5.76
C ILE A 9 0.61 -4.33 5.78
N ILE A 10 1.64 -5.17 6.01
CA ILE A 10 1.47 -6.62 6.08
C ILE A 10 0.46 -7.00 7.17
N LYS A 11 0.54 -6.38 8.35
CA LYS A 11 -0.44 -6.60 9.43
C LYS A 11 -1.85 -6.15 9.05
N CYS A 12 -1.99 -5.03 8.34
CA CYS A 12 -3.29 -4.56 7.86
C CYS A 12 -3.91 -5.49 6.82
N TRP A 13 -3.09 -6.17 6.03
CA TRP A 13 -3.53 -7.08 4.96
C TRP A 13 -3.74 -8.54 5.39
N ASP A 14 -3.57 -8.86 6.66
CA ASP A 14 -3.76 -10.22 7.14
C ASP A 14 -5.17 -10.72 6.85
N ALA A 15 -5.32 -11.93 6.31
CA ALA A 15 -6.60 -12.55 6.01
C ALA A 15 -7.47 -12.72 7.27
N GLU A 16 -6.84 -13.00 8.41
CA GLU A 16 -7.52 -13.17 9.69
C GLU A 16 -7.76 -11.81 10.35
N ILE A 17 -9.02 -11.51 10.67
CA ILE A 17 -9.42 -10.22 11.22
C ILE A 17 -8.78 -9.94 12.59
N GLU A 18 -8.50 -10.99 13.36
CA GLU A 18 -7.88 -10.91 14.70
C GLU A 18 -6.42 -10.42 14.65
N ASN A 19 -5.74 -10.65 13.52
CA ASN A 19 -4.36 -10.21 13.30
C ASN A 19 -4.27 -8.76 12.80
N ARG A 20 -5.39 -8.20 12.31
CA ARG A 20 -5.43 -6.82 11.81
C ARG A 20 -5.45 -5.83 12.97
N PRO A 21 -4.71 -4.72 12.87
CA PRO A 21 -4.89 -3.63 13.80
C PRO A 21 -6.29 -3.02 13.62
N THR A 22 -6.97 -2.73 14.72
CA THR A 22 -8.16 -1.88 14.69
C THR A 22 -7.78 -0.49 14.18
N THR A 23 -8.71 0.19 13.51
CA THR A 23 -8.49 1.54 12.97
C THR A 23 -7.96 2.51 14.02
N LYS A 24 -8.52 2.52 15.24
CA LYS A 24 -8.03 3.33 16.35
C LYS A 24 -6.55 3.07 16.67
N LYS A 25 -6.13 1.81 16.66
CA LYS A 25 -4.73 1.43 16.94
C LYS A 25 -3.81 1.86 15.79
N LEU A 26 -4.28 1.71 14.55
CA LEU A 26 -3.56 2.16 13.36
C LEU A 26 -3.34 3.68 13.40
N CYS A 27 -4.38 4.47 13.65
CA CYS A 27 -4.28 5.93 13.79
C CYS A 27 -3.26 6.33 14.86
N GLN A 28 -3.31 5.70 16.04
CA GLN A 28 -2.35 5.97 17.11
C GLN A 28 -0.89 5.69 16.70
N ILE A 29 -0.64 4.62 15.96
CA ILE A 29 0.71 4.29 15.45
C ILE A 29 1.18 5.38 14.47
N LEU A 30 0.32 5.76 13.53
CA LEU A 30 0.65 6.76 12.52
C LEU A 30 0.88 8.15 13.12
N THR A 31 0.00 8.61 14.02
CA THR A 31 0.18 9.89 14.74
C THR A 31 1.44 9.89 15.59
N LYS A 32 1.79 8.76 16.21
CA LYS A 32 3.04 8.65 16.97
C LYS A 32 4.26 8.80 16.05
N TRP A 33 4.25 8.14 14.89
CA TRP A 33 5.34 8.26 13.91
C TRP A 33 5.48 9.67 13.35
N ASP A 34 4.37 10.36 13.14
CA ASP A 34 4.34 11.75 12.71
C ASP A 34 5.03 12.67 13.72
N GLY A 35 4.66 12.57 15.00
CA GLY A 35 5.34 13.30 16.07
C GLY A 35 6.82 12.92 16.23
N GLU A 36 7.17 11.63 16.09
CA GLU A 36 8.56 11.17 16.15
C GLU A 36 9.42 11.70 14.98
N MET A 37 8.82 12.04 13.85
CA MET A 37 9.52 12.68 12.73
C MET A 37 9.83 14.15 12.98
N GLU A 38 8.93 14.87 13.66
CA GLU A 38 9.11 16.29 13.98
C GLU A 38 10.04 16.49 15.18
N ASP A 39 9.88 15.68 16.23
CA ASP A 39 10.50 15.92 17.53
C ASP A 39 11.74 15.06 17.83
N CYS A 40 11.99 13.99 17.06
CA CYS A 40 13.04 13.01 17.39
C CYS A 40 13.87 12.60 16.17
N GLU A 41 14.99 13.30 15.96
CA GLU A 41 15.98 12.96 14.93
C GLU A 41 16.63 11.57 15.11
N ASN A 42 16.40 10.91 16.24
CA ASN A 42 16.92 9.58 16.53
C ASN A 42 15.85 8.47 16.47
N SER A 43 14.63 8.77 16.01
CA SER A 43 13.60 7.75 15.86
C SER A 43 13.90 6.80 14.69
N GLU A 44 13.51 5.53 14.85
CA GLU A 44 13.72 4.51 13.80
C GLU A 44 13.00 4.91 12.50
N ILE A 45 11.82 5.51 12.60
CA ILE A 45 11.03 5.95 11.44
C ILE A 45 11.70 7.09 10.68
N TYR A 46 12.34 8.04 11.40
CA TYR A 46 13.12 9.10 10.81
C TYR A 46 14.32 8.53 10.03
N PHE A 47 15.09 7.63 10.64
CA PHE A 47 16.26 7.03 9.98
C PHE A 47 15.88 6.25 8.72
N GLN A 48 14.86 5.39 8.79
CA GLN A 48 14.42 4.61 7.63
C GLN A 48 13.89 5.50 6.51
N THR A 49 13.21 6.61 6.85
CA THR A 49 12.70 7.57 5.86
C THR A 49 13.83 8.34 5.20
N LYS A 50 14.80 8.82 5.97
CA LYS A 50 15.98 9.53 5.46
C LYS A 50 16.83 8.64 4.54
N GLU A 51 16.99 7.37 4.88
CA GLU A 51 17.66 6.38 4.04
C GLU A 51 16.91 6.18 2.72
N CYS A 52 15.57 6.00 2.78
CA CYS A 52 14.74 5.89 1.59
C CYS A 52 14.84 7.13 0.69
N ASP A 53 14.85 8.33 1.27
CA ASP A 53 14.99 9.59 0.53
C ASP A 53 16.36 9.73 -0.14
N LYS A 54 17.43 9.24 0.51
CA LYS A 54 18.76 9.19 -0.10
C LYS A 54 18.77 8.28 -1.32
N ILE A 55 18.27 7.06 -1.18
CA ILE A 55 18.15 6.09 -2.28
C ILE A 55 17.32 6.69 -3.42
N ARG A 56 16.18 7.32 -3.08
CA ARG A 56 15.32 8.00 -4.05
C ARG A 56 16.11 9.05 -4.84
N LYS A 57 16.79 9.97 -4.15
CA LYS A 57 17.59 11.03 -4.79
C LYS A 57 18.68 10.46 -5.70
N GLU A 58 19.37 9.41 -5.28
CA GLU A 58 20.39 8.73 -6.11
C GLU A 58 19.78 8.10 -7.37
N LYS A 59 18.66 7.39 -7.25
CA LYS A 59 17.94 6.81 -8.39
C LYS A 59 17.49 7.87 -9.40
N PHE A 60 16.96 9.01 -8.92
CA PHE A 60 16.51 10.08 -9.80
C PHE A 60 17.65 10.87 -10.44
N LYS A 61 18.82 10.99 -9.80
CA LYS A 61 20.01 11.59 -10.42
C LYS A 61 20.52 10.79 -11.62
N ASN A 62 20.41 9.46 -11.56
CA ASN A 62 20.91 8.56 -12.59
C ASN A 62 19.88 8.26 -13.70
N ARG A 63 18.65 8.77 -13.58
CA ARG A 63 17.59 8.51 -14.55
C ARG A 63 17.77 9.41 -15.77
N SER A 64 18.06 8.83 -16.94
CA SER A 64 18.09 9.57 -18.20
C SER A 64 16.68 10.09 -18.55
N ASN A 65 16.60 11.19 -19.30
CA ASN A 65 15.32 11.77 -19.74
C ASN A 65 14.53 10.84 -20.69
N GLU A 66 15.12 9.74 -21.14
CA GLU A 66 14.54 8.76 -22.07
C GLU A 66 13.44 7.90 -21.43
N ASP A 67 13.45 7.74 -20.11
CA ASP A 67 12.44 6.98 -19.36
C ASP A 67 11.11 7.73 -19.13
N LYS A 68 10.97 8.95 -19.67
CA LYS A 68 9.82 9.84 -19.40
C LYS A 68 8.54 9.47 -20.15
N SER A 69 8.60 8.61 -21.17
CA SER A 69 7.43 8.29 -22.00
C SER A 69 7.16 6.80 -22.12
N LYS A 70 7.23 6.05 -21.01
CA LYS A 70 6.55 4.75 -20.97
C LYS A 70 5.05 5.02 -21.01
N SER A 71 4.48 5.07 -22.21
CA SER A 71 3.03 5.03 -22.40
C SER A 71 2.53 3.76 -21.73
N PHE A 72 1.62 3.89 -20.77
CA PHE A 72 0.96 2.74 -20.17
C PHE A 72 0.16 2.03 -21.27
N GLN A 73 0.71 0.93 -21.78
CA GLN A 73 0.03 0.11 -22.75
C GLN A 73 -0.98 -0.76 -21.99
N THR A 74 -2.25 -0.35 -22.03
CA THR A 74 -3.33 -1.19 -21.54
C THR A 74 -3.52 -2.36 -22.49
N HIS A 75 -3.87 -3.52 -21.93
CA HIS A 75 -4.24 -4.66 -22.76
C HIS A 75 -5.49 -4.29 -23.59
N PRO A 76 -5.58 -4.64 -24.89
CA PRO A 76 -6.70 -4.22 -25.74
C PRO A 76 -8.09 -4.65 -25.22
N GLN A 77 -8.12 -5.68 -24.38
CA GLN A 77 -9.32 -6.21 -23.72
C GLN A 77 -9.51 -5.71 -22.27
N ALA A 78 -8.62 -4.86 -21.77
CA ALA A 78 -8.78 -4.28 -20.44
C ALA A 78 -9.94 -3.28 -20.44
N PHE A 79 -10.79 -3.37 -19.43
CA PHE A 79 -11.97 -2.53 -19.30
C PHE A 79 -12.07 -1.97 -17.89
N TYR A 80 -11.85 -0.67 -17.75
CA TYR A 80 -11.77 0.05 -16.48
C TYR A 80 -13.06 0.82 -16.23
N ILE A 81 -14.19 0.11 -16.10
CA ILE A 81 -15.40 0.73 -15.56
C ILE A 81 -15.72 0.10 -14.22
N SER A 82 -16.32 0.89 -13.33
CA SER A 82 -16.89 0.36 -12.11
C SER A 82 -18.00 -0.65 -12.42
N ARG A 83 -18.01 -1.75 -11.68
CA ARG A 83 -19.04 -2.79 -11.74
C ARG A 83 -19.42 -3.16 -10.31
N LEU A 84 -20.68 -3.55 -10.12
CA LEU A 84 -21.15 -4.02 -8.82
C LEU A 84 -20.44 -5.34 -8.46
N LEU A 85 -19.78 -5.38 -7.30
CA LEU A 85 -19.16 -6.58 -6.77
C LEU A 85 -20.21 -7.48 -6.10
N ASN A 86 -20.26 -8.76 -6.48
CA ASN A 86 -21.19 -9.72 -5.89
C ASN A 86 -20.54 -10.49 -4.74
N PHE A 87 -20.98 -10.22 -3.51
CA PHE A 87 -20.41 -10.82 -2.30
C PHE A 87 -20.88 -12.25 -2.00
N LYS A 88 -21.93 -12.76 -2.66
CA LYS A 88 -22.59 -14.02 -2.25
C LYS A 88 -21.71 -15.26 -2.36
N ASN A 89 -20.72 -15.26 -3.25
CA ASN A 89 -19.91 -16.44 -3.59
C ASN A 89 -18.40 -16.15 -3.54
N LEU A 90 -17.97 -15.19 -2.72
CA LEU A 90 -16.54 -14.89 -2.59
C LEU A 90 -15.82 -16.00 -1.83
N PRO A 91 -14.60 -16.39 -2.25
CA PRO A 91 -13.77 -17.30 -1.47
C PRO A 91 -13.39 -16.66 -0.14
N LYS A 92 -13.06 -17.49 0.84
CA LYS A 92 -12.48 -16.98 2.09
C LYS A 92 -11.17 -16.25 1.79
N PRO A 93 -10.88 -15.14 2.49
CA PRO A 93 -9.58 -14.49 2.35
C PRO A 93 -8.48 -15.47 2.78
N VAL A 94 -7.38 -15.47 2.03
CA VAL A 94 -6.20 -16.30 2.31
C VAL A 94 -4.97 -15.43 2.17
N ASN A 95 -4.05 -15.53 3.12
CA ASN A 95 -2.76 -14.84 3.04
C ASN A 95 -1.96 -15.38 1.87
N SER A 96 -1.39 -14.48 1.06
CA SER A 96 -0.46 -14.91 0.01
C SER A 96 0.82 -15.42 0.68
N SER A 97 1.26 -16.62 0.29
CA SER A 97 2.58 -17.15 0.67
C SER A 97 3.73 -16.27 0.17
N ASP A 98 3.44 -15.42 -0.82
CA ASP A 98 4.39 -14.56 -1.52
C ASP A 98 4.38 -13.11 -1.00
N LEU A 99 3.80 -12.81 0.17
CA LEU A 99 3.87 -11.45 0.74
C LEU A 99 5.32 -10.99 1.01
N SER A 100 6.25 -11.94 1.20
CA SER A 100 7.71 -11.70 1.19
C SER A 100 8.20 -11.07 -0.13
N SER A 101 7.55 -11.42 -1.25
CA SER A 101 7.83 -10.93 -2.60
C SER A 101 7.10 -9.63 -2.95
N CYS A 102 6.26 -9.07 -2.05
CA CYS A 102 5.80 -7.68 -2.14
C CYS A 102 7.01 -6.77 -1.95
N HIS A 103 7.88 -6.76 -2.96
CA HIS A 103 9.04 -5.93 -3.06
C HIS A 103 8.48 -4.54 -3.35
N PHE A 104 8.21 -3.78 -2.30
CA PHE A 104 7.89 -2.35 -2.40
C PHE A 104 9.08 -1.54 -2.96
N SER A 105 10.18 -2.21 -3.31
CA SER A 105 11.26 -1.68 -4.13
C SER A 105 10.87 -1.72 -5.60
N SER A 106 10.81 -0.54 -6.20
CA SER A 106 10.47 -0.24 -7.61
C SER A 106 11.41 -0.81 -8.68
N ASP A 107 12.18 -1.87 -8.40
CA ASP A 107 13.30 -2.30 -9.24
C ASP A 107 12.98 -3.42 -10.23
N ASN A 108 11.70 -3.76 -10.41
CA ASN A 108 11.28 -4.76 -11.36
C ASN A 108 10.83 -4.09 -12.68
N ASN A 109 11.74 -4.09 -13.63
CA ASN A 109 11.46 -4.06 -15.05
C ASN A 109 10.73 -5.35 -15.46
N TYR A 110 9.42 -5.45 -15.20
CA TYR A 110 8.63 -6.58 -15.69
C TYR A 110 8.57 -6.52 -17.22
N THR A 111 9.43 -7.27 -17.90
CA THR A 111 9.06 -7.87 -19.19
C THR A 111 8.00 -8.91 -18.86
N VAL A 112 6.73 -8.52 -19.00
CA VAL A 112 5.59 -9.42 -18.92
C VAL A 112 5.65 -10.36 -20.12
N GLN A 113 6.36 -11.47 -19.99
CA GLN A 113 6.07 -12.68 -20.76
C GLN A 113 5.19 -13.57 -19.88
N SER A 114 3.91 -13.20 -19.76
CA SER A 114 2.88 -14.11 -19.28
C SER A 114 2.60 -15.15 -20.37
N THR A 115 3.42 -16.20 -20.43
CA THR A 115 3.04 -17.46 -21.06
C THR A 115 2.42 -18.37 -20.02
N SER A 116 1.22 -18.01 -19.57
CA SER A 116 0.32 -18.94 -18.87
C SER A 116 -1.10 -18.48 -19.15
N ALA A 117 -1.84 -19.28 -19.91
CA ALA A 117 -3.23 -19.04 -20.23
C ALA A 117 -4.08 -19.27 -18.96
N ASN A 118 -4.70 -18.20 -18.47
CA ASN A 118 -5.60 -18.15 -17.30
C ASN A 118 -4.94 -18.49 -15.95
N PRO A 119 -4.91 -17.50 -15.05
CA PRO A 119 -6.14 -17.23 -14.31
C PRO A 119 -6.56 -15.76 -14.38
N ILE A 120 -7.87 -15.53 -14.38
CA ILE A 120 -8.45 -14.22 -14.08
C ILE A 120 -8.12 -13.93 -12.61
N SER A 121 -6.97 -13.29 -12.37
CA SER A 121 -6.70 -12.63 -11.10
C SER A 121 -7.45 -11.30 -11.13
N GLU A 122 -8.68 -11.29 -10.61
CA GLU A 122 -9.34 -10.03 -10.27
C GLU A 122 -8.61 -9.44 -9.07
N CYS A 123 -7.56 -8.66 -9.34
CA CYS A 123 -6.96 -7.81 -8.33
C CYS A 123 -7.95 -6.66 -8.08
N LEU A 124 -8.54 -6.63 -6.89
CA LEU A 124 -9.42 -5.55 -6.46
C LEU A 124 -8.54 -4.37 -6.05
N ASP A 125 -8.30 -3.46 -6.99
CA ASP A 125 -7.75 -2.14 -6.65
C ASP A 125 -8.84 -1.36 -5.91
N VAL A 126 -8.79 -1.35 -4.57
CA VAL A 126 -9.69 -0.52 -3.75
C VAL A 126 -9.26 0.94 -3.93
N GLN A 127 -10.08 1.72 -4.63
CA GLN A 127 -10.01 3.18 -4.58
C GLN A 127 -10.81 3.65 -3.36
N LEU A 128 -10.14 3.89 -2.24
CA LEU A 128 -10.76 4.59 -1.11
C LEU A 128 -10.95 6.06 -1.49
N SER A 129 -12.17 6.57 -1.31
CA SER A 129 -12.45 8.00 -1.51
C SER A 129 -12.13 8.79 -0.24
N GLU A 130 -11.75 10.06 -0.36
CA GLU A 130 -11.45 10.94 0.80
C GLU A 130 -12.60 11.03 1.81
N LEU A 131 -13.85 10.78 1.37
CA LEU A 131 -15.03 10.79 2.22
C LEU A 131 -15.10 9.60 3.19
N GLU A 132 -14.63 8.41 2.77
CA GLU A 132 -14.59 7.21 3.62
C GLU A 132 -13.52 7.30 4.72
N LEU A 133 -12.49 8.14 4.53
CA LEU A 133 -11.48 8.42 5.55
C LEU A 133 -11.94 9.41 6.61
N ASN A 134 -12.82 10.36 6.23
CA ASN A 134 -13.32 11.38 7.17
C ASN A 134 -14.37 10.82 8.14
N GLU A 135 -15.19 9.86 7.72
CA GLU A 135 -16.14 9.18 8.61
C GLU A 135 -15.44 8.38 9.73
N ILE A 136 -14.25 7.85 9.45
CA ILE A 136 -13.45 7.07 10.41
C ILE A 136 -12.86 7.93 11.54
N CYS A 137 -12.58 9.20 11.27
CA CYS A 137 -11.92 10.11 12.22
C CYS A 137 -12.90 10.93 13.08
N GLN A 138 -14.20 10.89 12.80
CA GLN A 138 -15.19 11.77 13.47
C GLN A 138 -15.77 11.21 14.78
N ASP A 139 -15.57 9.92 15.08
CA ASP A 139 -16.12 9.30 16.31
C ASP A 139 -15.39 9.70 17.61
N SER A 140 -14.35 10.53 17.55
CA SER A 140 -13.55 10.91 18.74
C SER A 140 -14.00 12.16 19.49
N GLU A 141 -15.01 12.90 19.03
CA GLU A 141 -15.37 14.18 19.68
C GLU A 141 -16.56 14.14 20.66
N HIS A 142 -17.27 13.02 20.83
CA HIS A 142 -18.34 12.94 21.83
C HIS A 142 -18.15 11.75 22.77
N ASN A 143 -17.53 12.02 23.92
CA ASN A 143 -17.94 11.54 25.25
C ASN A 143 -16.91 12.00 26.30
N ILE A 144 -17.03 13.27 26.72
CA ILE A 144 -16.61 13.72 28.04
C ILE A 144 -17.82 14.44 28.65
N GLU A 145 -18.63 13.69 29.39
CA GLU A 145 -19.27 14.14 30.63
C GLU A 145 -19.53 12.93 31.54
#